data_AF-A0A353HSL6-F1
#
_entry.id   AF-A0A353HSL6-F1
#
_cell.length_a   1.000
_cell.length_b   1.000
_cell.length_c   1.000
_cell.angle_alpha   90.00
_cell.angle_beta   90.00
_cell.angle_gamma   90.00
#
_symmetry.space_group_name_H-M   'P 1'
#
loop_
_entity.id
_entity.type
_entity.pdbx_description
1 polymer ?
#
loop_
_entity_poly.entity_id
_entity_poly.type
_entity_poly.pdbx_seq_one_letter_code
_entity_poly.pdbx_strand_id
1 'polypeptide(L)'
;MNVPKEAVVKMYAAREEIYPRETKGRYATLRWAGVWLTQIVFYGLPWLQWNGRQAVLFDLGARKFHLFGLVLWPQDFIYLAGLLIICAYGLFLVTAVAGRVWCGFACPQTVYTELFLWIERKIEGARSARIRLDRQPWTFEKLWKKGAKHAAWLAVALWTGFTFVGYFTPVHTLVHEVATFSLGAWEGFWVLFYGFATYGNAG
;
A
#
# COMPACT_ATOMS: atom_id res chain seq x y z
N MET A 1 60.49 8.28 7.61
CA MET A 1 59.52 7.26 7.18
C MET A 1 58.32 7.98 6.58
N ASN A 2 58.16 7.96 5.26
CA ASN A 2 57.00 8.51 4.58
C ASN A 2 55.91 7.43 4.55
N VAL A 3 54.95 7.53 5.46
CA VAL A 3 53.79 6.63 5.44
C VAL A 3 52.95 6.97 4.20
N PRO A 4 52.61 6.00 3.34
CA PRO A 4 51.77 6.25 2.18
C PRO A 4 50.40 6.77 2.64
N LYS A 5 49.92 7.87 2.03
CA LYS A 5 48.58 8.39 2.32
C LYS A 5 47.54 7.37 1.87
N GLU A 6 46.86 6.75 2.83
CA GLU A 6 45.71 5.90 2.58
C GLU A 6 44.58 6.74 1.93
N ALA A 7 44.28 6.46 0.67
CA ALA A 7 43.15 7.06 -0.03
C ALA A 7 41.94 6.13 0.10
N VAL A 8 40.95 6.53 0.90
CA VAL A 8 39.67 5.82 1.01
C VAL A 8 38.88 6.04 -0.29
N VAL A 9 38.95 5.08 -1.20
CA VAL A 9 38.14 5.08 -2.42
C VAL A 9 36.70 4.74 -2.03
N LYS A 10 35.79 5.72 -2.09
CA LYS A 10 34.36 5.47 -1.91
C LYS A 10 33.83 4.75 -3.15
N MET A 11 33.65 3.43 -3.04
CA MET A 11 33.08 2.58 -4.10
C MET A 11 31.57 2.79 -4.30
N TYR A 12 30.89 3.43 -3.36
CA TYR A 12 29.45 3.67 -3.42
C TYR A 12 29.16 5.14 -3.73
N ALA A 13 28.46 5.37 -4.84
CA ALA A 13 27.87 6.67 -5.14
C ALA A 13 26.74 6.96 -4.13
N ALA A 14 26.61 8.23 -3.72
CA ALA A 14 25.47 8.65 -2.92
C ALA A 14 24.18 8.46 -3.74
N ARG A 15 23.10 7.99 -3.08
CA ARG A 15 21.80 7.81 -3.74
C ARG A 15 21.31 9.15 -4.28
N GLU A 16 21.22 9.27 -5.59
CA GLU A 16 20.54 10.39 -6.23
C GLU A 16 19.03 10.18 -6.16
N GLU A 17 18.29 11.25 -5.87
CA GLU A 17 16.84 11.23 -5.84
C GLU A 17 16.32 11.07 -7.28
N ILE A 18 15.64 9.96 -7.55
CA ILE A 18 15.09 9.67 -8.86
C ILE A 18 13.75 10.41 -8.95
N TYR A 19 13.58 11.25 -9.98
CA TYR A 19 12.31 11.93 -10.27
C TYR A 19 11.65 11.32 -11.51
N PRO A 20 10.70 10.36 -11.33
CA PRO A 20 10.01 9.75 -12.46
C PRO A 20 9.20 10.78 -13.25
N ARG A 21 9.23 10.67 -14.57
CA ARG A 21 8.37 11.45 -15.47
C ARG A 21 7.06 10.71 -15.68
N GLU A 22 5.95 11.45 -15.68
CA GLU A 22 4.65 10.89 -16.02
C GLU A 22 4.59 10.48 -17.49
N THR A 23 4.09 9.27 -17.75
CA THR A 23 3.85 8.73 -19.09
C THR A 23 2.37 8.79 -19.42
N LYS A 24 2.01 9.36 -20.58
CA LYS A 24 0.64 9.38 -21.09
C LYS A 24 0.47 8.31 -22.17
N GLY A 25 -0.64 7.57 -22.14
CA GLY A 25 -0.96 6.55 -23.15
C GLY A 25 -1.96 5.51 -22.64
N ARG A 26 -2.43 4.65 -23.55
CA ARG A 26 -3.46 3.63 -23.26
C ARG A 26 -3.09 2.73 -22.07
N TYR A 27 -1.84 2.26 -22.02
CA TYR A 27 -1.36 1.40 -20.93
C TYR A 27 -1.21 2.15 -19.60
N ALA A 28 -0.94 3.45 -19.61
CA ALA A 28 -0.92 4.26 -18.40
C ALA A 28 -2.35 4.44 -17.85
N THR A 29 -3.33 4.68 -18.72
CA THR A 29 -4.74 4.74 -18.33
C THR A 29 -5.23 3.40 -17.79
N LEU A 30 -4.86 2.29 -18.42
CA LEU A 30 -5.22 0.94 -17.96
C LEU A 30 -4.57 0.62 -16.60
N ARG A 31 -3.34 1.06 -16.36
CA ARG A 31 -2.69 0.93 -15.04
C ARG A 31 -3.48 1.68 -13.98
N TRP A 32 -3.89 2.91 -14.27
CA TRP A 32 -4.74 3.68 -13.36
C TRP A 32 -6.09 3.02 -13.12
N ALA A 33 -6.71 2.43 -14.13
CA ALA A 33 -7.93 1.65 -13.95
C ALA A 33 -7.70 0.45 -13.00
N GLY A 34 -6.57 -0.25 -13.14
CA GLY A 34 -6.15 -1.31 -12.22
C GLY A 34 -5.98 -0.81 -10.78
N VAL A 35 -5.22 0.28 -10.59
CA VAL A 35 -5.01 0.94 -9.29
C VAL A 35 -6.35 1.27 -8.62
N TRP A 36 -7.24 1.95 -9.33
CA TRP A 36 -8.56 2.31 -8.79
C TRP A 36 -9.42 1.09 -8.48
N LEU A 37 -9.44 0.09 -9.37
CA LEU A 37 -10.21 -1.13 -9.15
C LEU A 37 -9.71 -1.87 -7.90
N THR A 38 -8.40 -2.10 -7.78
CA THR A 38 -7.84 -2.76 -6.60
C THR A 38 -8.12 -1.98 -5.33
N GLN A 39 -8.10 -0.64 -5.40
CA GLN A 39 -8.28 0.20 -4.23
C GLN A 39 -9.73 0.26 -3.78
N ILE A 40 -10.68 0.33 -4.73
CA ILE A 40 -12.12 0.27 -4.46
C ILE A 40 -12.49 -1.07 -3.84
N VAL A 41 -11.98 -2.17 -4.40
CA VAL A 41 -12.23 -3.51 -3.85
C VAL A 41 -11.61 -3.62 -2.45
N PHE A 42 -10.35 -3.23 -2.29
CA PHE A 42 -9.65 -3.36 -1.00
C PHE A 42 -10.28 -2.52 0.10
N TYR A 43 -10.61 -1.25 -0.16
CA TYR A 43 -11.23 -0.38 0.84
C TYR A 43 -12.73 -0.62 0.99
N GLY A 44 -13.43 -1.12 -0.04
CA GLY A 44 -14.89 -1.29 -0.01
C GLY A 44 -15.34 -2.60 0.63
N LEU A 45 -14.59 -3.69 0.43
CA LEU A 45 -15.00 -5.02 0.91
C LEU A 45 -15.26 -5.11 2.43
N PRO A 46 -14.46 -4.50 3.33
CA PRO A 46 -14.72 -4.56 4.77
C PRO A 46 -16.02 -3.87 5.19
N TRP A 47 -16.49 -2.90 4.42
CA TRP A 47 -17.72 -2.15 4.72
C TRP A 47 -18.97 -2.82 4.18
N LEU A 48 -18.82 -3.79 3.28
CA LEU A 48 -19.95 -4.50 2.72
C LEU A 48 -20.55 -5.42 3.79
N GLN A 49 -21.81 -5.19 4.11
CA GLN A 49 -22.60 -6.05 4.99
C GLN A 49 -23.36 -7.08 4.13
N TRP A 50 -23.30 -8.35 4.52
CA TRP A 50 -23.97 -9.45 3.85
C TRP A 50 -24.72 -10.29 4.89
N ASN A 51 -26.05 -10.33 4.81
CA ASN A 51 -26.93 -11.03 5.76
C ASN A 51 -26.71 -10.62 7.24
N GLY A 52 -26.52 -9.32 7.51
CA GLY A 52 -26.37 -8.79 8.88
C GLY A 52 -24.98 -8.98 9.51
N ARG A 53 -23.99 -9.42 8.73
CA ARG A 53 -22.58 -9.55 9.15
C ARG A 53 -21.64 -9.01 8.07
N GLN A 54 -20.41 -8.69 8.43
CA GLN A 54 -19.40 -8.24 7.47
C GLN A 54 -19.15 -9.31 6.39
N ALA A 55 -19.12 -8.89 5.12
CA ALA A 55 -19.04 -9.78 3.97
C ALA A 55 -17.72 -10.55 3.95
N VAL A 56 -16.59 -9.87 4.20
CA VAL A 56 -15.29 -10.53 4.30
C VAL A 56 -14.70 -10.22 5.67
N LEU A 57 -14.66 -11.24 6.53
CA LEU A 57 -14.11 -11.15 7.88
C LEU A 57 -13.34 -12.43 8.21
N PHE A 58 -12.07 -12.29 8.53
CA PHE A 58 -11.21 -13.37 8.98
C PHE A 58 -11.09 -13.33 10.51
N ASP A 59 -12.03 -13.98 11.20
CA ASP A 59 -12.04 -14.04 12.65
C ASP A 59 -11.03 -15.07 13.14
N LEU A 60 -9.86 -14.57 13.57
CA LEU A 60 -8.77 -15.37 14.13
C LEU A 60 -9.11 -15.93 15.51
N GLY A 61 -9.97 -15.25 16.29
CA GLY A 61 -10.36 -15.67 17.63
C GLY A 61 -11.28 -16.88 17.60
N ALA A 62 -12.34 -16.82 16.81
CA ALA A 62 -13.26 -17.93 16.60
C ALA A 62 -12.75 -18.95 15.57
N ARG A 63 -11.65 -18.66 14.87
CA ARG A 63 -11.10 -19.43 13.74
C ARG A 63 -12.14 -19.66 12.63
N LYS A 64 -12.95 -18.64 12.37
CA LYS A 64 -14.01 -18.66 11.36
C LYS A 64 -13.68 -17.65 10.27
N PHE A 65 -13.76 -18.10 9.03
CA PHE A 65 -13.56 -17.22 7.89
C PHE A 65 -14.91 -16.99 7.20
N HIS A 66 -15.38 -15.76 7.25
CA HIS A 66 -16.60 -15.32 6.61
C HIS A 66 -16.24 -14.79 5.21
N LEU A 67 -16.74 -15.46 4.17
CA LEU A 67 -16.64 -15.02 2.77
C LEU A 67 -18.04 -14.95 2.18
N PHE A 68 -18.63 -13.76 2.18
CA PHE A 68 -20.00 -13.46 1.76
C PHE A 68 -21.01 -14.38 2.47
N GLY A 69 -21.64 -15.30 1.72
CA GLY A 69 -22.55 -16.32 2.25
C GLY A 69 -21.84 -17.51 2.89
N LEU A 70 -20.58 -17.78 2.56
CA LEU A 70 -19.83 -18.93 3.02
C LEU A 70 -19.24 -18.66 4.42
N VAL A 71 -19.42 -19.63 5.31
CA VAL A 71 -18.77 -19.66 6.63
C VAL A 71 -17.86 -20.86 6.63
N LEU A 72 -16.55 -20.62 6.55
CA LEU A 72 -15.57 -21.70 6.58
C LEU A 72 -15.16 -21.94 8.03
N TRP A 73 -15.40 -23.15 8.50
CA TRP A 73 -14.93 -23.63 9.79
C TRP A 73 -13.50 -24.18 9.64
N PRO A 74 -12.76 -24.40 10.73
CA PRO A 74 -11.41 -24.95 10.66
C PRO A 74 -11.31 -26.27 9.88
N GLN A 75 -12.35 -27.10 9.91
CA GLN A 75 -12.45 -28.36 9.14
C GLN A 75 -12.62 -28.14 7.62
N ASP A 76 -13.20 -27.00 7.23
CA ASP A 76 -13.42 -26.59 5.84
C ASP A 76 -12.21 -25.86 5.25
N PHE A 77 -11.10 -25.78 6.00
CA PHE A 77 -9.87 -25.13 5.56
C PHE A 77 -9.30 -25.72 4.26
N ILE A 78 -9.61 -26.99 3.96
CA ILE A 78 -9.25 -27.63 2.69
C ILE A 78 -9.84 -26.87 1.49
N TYR A 79 -11.07 -26.37 1.60
CA TYR A 79 -11.69 -25.58 0.52
C TYR A 79 -11.01 -24.22 0.35
N LEU A 80 -10.62 -23.57 1.45
CA LEU A 80 -9.86 -22.33 1.41
C LEU A 80 -8.49 -22.56 0.77
N ALA A 81 -7.78 -23.61 1.19
CA ALA A 81 -6.48 -23.97 0.62
C ALA A 81 -6.60 -24.29 -0.88
N GLY A 82 -7.63 -25.05 -1.29
CA GLY A 82 -7.91 -25.32 -2.70
C GLY A 82 -8.15 -24.04 -3.50
N LEU A 83 -8.93 -23.10 -2.97
CA LEU A 83 -9.14 -21.78 -3.59
C LEU A 83 -7.82 -21.01 -3.75
N LEU A 84 -6.99 -20.97 -2.70
CA LEU A 84 -5.68 -20.31 -2.74
C LEU A 84 -4.74 -20.95 -3.77
N ILE A 85 -4.76 -22.28 -3.88
CA ILE A 85 -3.99 -23.02 -4.90
C ILE A 85 -4.45 -22.66 -6.31
N ILE A 86 -5.77 -22.61 -6.55
CA ILE A 86 -6.33 -22.18 -7.84
C ILE A 86 -5.91 -20.74 -8.16
N CYS A 87 -5.99 -19.82 -7.20
CA CYS A 87 -5.53 -18.45 -7.36
C CYS A 87 -4.02 -18.38 -7.68
N ALA A 88 -3.20 -19.18 -7.00
CA ALA A 88 -1.77 -19.23 -7.24
C ALA A 88 -1.44 -19.77 -8.64
N TYR A 89 -2.05 -20.88 -9.05
CA TYR A 89 -1.88 -21.40 -10.41
C TYR A 89 -2.42 -20.43 -11.47
N GLY A 90 -3.53 -19.75 -11.20
CA GLY A 90 -4.07 -18.71 -12.08
C GLY A 90 -3.09 -17.55 -12.25
N LEU A 91 -2.46 -17.09 -11.16
CA LEU A 91 -1.43 -16.06 -11.21
C LEU A 91 -0.21 -16.53 -12.02
N PHE A 92 0.26 -17.76 -11.81
CA PHE A 92 1.38 -18.32 -12.60
C PHE A 92 1.02 -18.48 -14.07
N LEU A 93 -0.19 -18.92 -14.39
CA LEU A 93 -0.67 -19.04 -15.77
C LEU A 93 -0.70 -17.68 -16.46
N VAL A 94 -1.28 -16.67 -15.83
CA VAL A 94 -1.29 -15.29 -16.36
C VAL A 94 0.14 -14.79 -16.55
N THR A 95 1.04 -15.10 -15.62
CA THR A 95 2.44 -14.71 -15.72
C THR A 95 3.17 -15.43 -16.85
N ALA A 96 2.89 -16.71 -17.07
CA ALA A 96 3.48 -17.50 -18.14
C ALA A 96 3.00 -17.06 -19.54
N VAL A 97 1.71 -16.70 -19.66
CA VAL A 97 1.10 -16.32 -20.95
C VAL A 97 1.33 -14.85 -21.29
N ALA A 98 1.11 -13.94 -20.33
CA ALA A 98 1.11 -12.50 -20.55
C ALA A 98 2.33 -11.78 -19.95
N GLY A 99 3.23 -12.49 -19.27
CA GLY A 99 4.40 -11.91 -18.63
C GLY A 99 4.06 -11.13 -17.36
N ARG A 100 4.67 -9.95 -17.16
CA ARG A 100 4.59 -9.17 -15.91
C ARG A 100 3.33 -8.31 -15.77
N VAL A 101 2.18 -8.74 -16.30
CA VAL A 101 0.93 -7.97 -16.23
C VAL A 101 0.46 -7.80 -14.79
N TRP A 102 0.49 -8.83 -13.96
CA TRP A 102 0.14 -8.71 -12.54
C TRP A 102 1.00 -7.64 -11.84
N CYS A 103 2.32 -7.78 -11.98
CA CYS A 103 3.27 -6.85 -11.39
C CYS A 103 3.11 -5.42 -11.90
N GLY A 104 2.71 -5.22 -13.16
CA GLY A 104 2.55 -3.88 -13.75
C GLY A 104 1.23 -3.17 -13.44
N PHE A 105 0.18 -3.90 -13.05
CA PHE A 105 -1.19 -3.37 -12.98
C PHE A 105 -1.91 -3.60 -11.64
N ALA A 106 -1.57 -4.64 -10.87
CA ALA A 106 -2.32 -5.03 -9.66
C ALA A 106 -1.44 -5.32 -8.44
N CYS A 107 -0.12 -5.46 -8.60
CA CYS A 107 0.78 -5.71 -7.47
C CYS A 107 0.69 -4.57 -6.44
N PRO A 108 0.49 -4.88 -5.14
CA PRO A 108 0.34 -3.85 -4.10
C PRO A 108 1.48 -2.83 -4.09
N GLN A 109 2.73 -3.29 -4.25
CA GLN A 109 3.89 -2.42 -4.32
C GLN A 109 3.74 -1.37 -5.44
N THR A 110 3.36 -1.81 -6.65
CA THR A 110 3.18 -0.91 -7.79
C THR A 110 2.00 0.02 -7.62
N VAL A 111 0.88 -0.49 -7.08
CA VAL A 111 -0.33 0.30 -6.82
C VAL A 111 -0.03 1.43 -5.84
N TYR A 112 0.57 1.12 -4.69
CA TYR A 112 0.90 2.12 -3.67
C TYR A 112 2.00 3.06 -4.11
N THR A 113 3.07 2.59 -4.75
CA THR A 113 4.12 3.48 -5.27
C THR A 113 3.57 4.44 -6.33
N GLU A 114 2.72 3.98 -7.26
CA GLU A 114 2.09 4.87 -8.24
C GLU A 114 1.16 5.90 -7.57
N LEU A 115 0.41 5.48 -6.54
CA LEU A 115 -0.45 6.37 -5.75
C LEU A 115 0.38 7.44 -5.00
N PHE A 116 1.48 7.06 -4.34
CA PHE A 116 2.35 8.01 -3.63
C PHE A 116 3.05 8.97 -4.59
N LEU A 117 3.54 8.48 -5.73
CA LEU A 117 4.12 9.33 -6.77
C LEU A 117 3.06 10.26 -7.38
N TRP A 118 1.80 9.84 -7.48
CA TRP A 118 0.70 10.70 -7.94
C TRP A 118 0.38 11.81 -6.94
N ILE A 119 0.30 11.49 -5.65
CA ILE A 119 0.13 12.46 -4.57
C ILE A 119 1.29 13.48 -4.60
N GLU A 120 2.52 13.00 -4.70
CA GLU A 120 3.70 13.86 -4.79
C GLU A 120 3.64 14.77 -6.02
N ARG A 121 3.26 14.25 -7.19
CA ARG A 121 3.07 15.07 -8.40
C ARG A 121 1.98 16.12 -8.22
N LYS A 122 0.93 15.82 -7.46
CA LYS A 122 -0.18 16.75 -7.22
C LYS A 122 0.21 17.89 -6.28
N ILE A 123 1.07 17.62 -5.29
CA ILE A 123 1.50 18.60 -4.28
C ILE A 123 2.74 19.39 -4.73
N GLU A 124 3.79 18.70 -5.22
CA GLU A 124 5.06 19.33 -5.59
C GLU A 124 5.13 19.73 -7.08
N GLY A 125 4.28 19.13 -7.92
CA GLY A 125 4.18 19.43 -9.35
C GLY A 125 4.98 18.49 -10.27
N ALA A 126 5.18 18.93 -11.51
CA ALA A 126 5.90 18.16 -12.53
C ALA A 126 7.38 17.95 -12.17
N ARG A 127 8.05 16.99 -12.85
CA ARG A 127 9.46 16.65 -12.63
C ARG A 127 10.40 17.86 -12.51
N SER A 128 10.29 18.84 -13.41
CA SER A 128 11.14 20.04 -13.39
C SER A 128 10.87 20.95 -12.20
N ALA A 129 9.62 21.02 -11.72
CA ALA A 129 9.26 21.79 -10.53
C ALA A 129 9.85 21.16 -9.26
N ARG A 130 9.85 19.83 -9.16
CA ARG A 130 10.47 19.09 -8.05
C ARG A 130 11.98 19.27 -7.98
N ILE A 131 12.67 19.07 -9.11
CA ILE A 131 14.12 19.31 -9.21
C ILE A 131 14.45 20.76 -8.83
N ARG A 132 13.62 21.73 -9.22
CA ARG A 132 13.81 23.14 -8.84
C ARG A 132 13.57 23.36 -7.34
N LEU A 133 12.53 22.77 -6.78
CA LEU A 133 12.18 22.88 -5.35
C LEU A 133 13.28 22.30 -4.46
N ASP A 134 13.88 21.19 -4.86
CA ASP A 134 14.95 20.55 -4.08
C ASP A 134 16.25 21.36 -4.11
N ARG A 135 16.53 22.06 -5.23
CA ARG A 135 17.67 22.99 -5.35
C ARG A 135 17.46 24.34 -4.65
N GLN A 136 16.23 24.70 -4.28
CA GLN A 136 15.94 25.95 -3.58
C GLN A 136 16.32 25.88 -2.09
N PRO A 137 16.68 27.02 -1.47
CA PRO A 137 16.88 27.10 -0.02
C PRO A 137 15.60 26.75 0.75
N TRP A 138 15.74 26.42 2.03
CA TRP A 138 14.61 26.13 2.92
C TRP A 138 13.73 27.36 3.11
N THR A 139 12.72 27.49 2.25
CA THR A 139 11.68 28.51 2.31
C THR A 139 10.40 27.90 2.89
N PHE A 140 9.50 28.76 3.36
CA PHE A 140 8.18 28.32 3.86
C PHE A 140 7.42 27.49 2.80
N GLU A 141 7.48 27.89 1.53
CA GLU A 141 6.85 27.14 0.43
C GLU A 141 7.40 25.71 0.31
N LYS A 142 8.72 25.54 0.45
CA LYS A 142 9.36 24.21 0.43
C LYS A 142 8.95 23.36 1.62
N LEU A 143 8.94 23.95 2.83
CA LEU A 143 8.54 23.25 4.04
C LEU A 143 7.07 22.82 3.98
N TRP A 144 6.19 23.71 3.52
CA TRP A 144 4.77 23.41 3.34
C TRP A 144 4.55 22.29 2.31
N LYS A 145 5.19 22.37 1.13
CA LYS A 145 5.04 21.34 0.09
C LYS A 145 5.55 19.97 0.53
N LYS A 146 6.76 19.91 1.12
CA LYS A 146 7.33 18.65 1.63
C LYS A 146 6.51 18.12 2.82
N GLY A 147 6.09 18.99 3.74
CA GLY A 147 5.24 18.63 4.87
C GLY A 147 3.89 18.09 4.44
N ALA A 148 3.20 18.78 3.52
CA ALA A 148 1.93 18.34 2.96
C ALA A 148 2.04 17.00 2.23
N LYS A 149 3.16 16.77 1.51
CA LYS A 149 3.43 15.47 0.89
C LYS A 149 3.53 14.35 1.93
N HIS A 150 4.37 14.51 2.94
CA HIS A 150 4.53 13.49 3.98
C HIS A 150 3.25 13.27 4.78
N ALA A 151 2.49 14.33 5.05
CA ALA A 151 1.18 14.23 5.70
C ALA A 151 0.19 13.42 4.85
N ALA A 152 0.12 13.67 3.54
CA ALA A 152 -0.73 12.92 2.63
C ALA A 152 -0.30 11.44 2.49
N TRP A 153 1.02 11.19 2.42
CA TRP A 153 1.55 9.82 2.42
C TRP A 153 1.22 9.07 3.71
N LEU A 154 1.41 9.70 4.86
CA LEU A 154 1.09 9.13 6.16
C LEU A 154 -0.41 8.83 6.29
N ALA A 155 -1.27 9.75 5.81
CA ALA A 155 -2.72 9.54 5.83
C ALA A 155 -3.15 8.31 5.04
N VAL A 156 -2.65 8.16 3.80
CA VAL A 156 -2.95 6.99 2.95
C VAL A 156 -2.37 5.70 3.53
N ALA A 157 -1.17 5.77 4.10
CA ALA A 157 -0.51 4.64 4.73
C ALA A 157 -1.29 4.15 5.97
N LEU A 158 -1.65 5.05 6.88
CA LEU A 158 -2.45 4.71 8.07
C LEU A 158 -3.85 4.22 7.70
N TRP A 159 -4.51 4.84 6.72
CA TRP A 159 -5.80 4.37 6.21
C TRP A 159 -5.71 2.95 5.63
N THR A 160 -4.60 2.63 4.96
CA THR A 160 -4.34 1.28 4.46
C THR A 160 -4.14 0.28 5.59
N GLY A 161 -3.34 0.62 6.60
CA GLY A 161 -3.16 -0.22 7.79
C GLY A 161 -4.47 -0.47 8.54
N PHE A 162 -5.28 0.59 8.72
CA PHE A 162 -6.61 0.51 9.31
C PHE A 162 -7.53 -0.46 8.54
N THR A 163 -7.61 -0.30 7.22
CA THR A 163 -8.44 -1.18 6.39
C THR A 163 -7.97 -2.62 6.47
N PHE A 164 -6.65 -2.85 6.46
CA PHE A 164 -6.10 -4.20 6.56
C PHE A 164 -6.52 -4.89 7.86
N VAL A 165 -6.43 -4.19 9.00
CA VAL A 165 -6.91 -4.70 10.28
C VAL A 165 -8.44 -4.90 10.28
N GLY A 166 -9.18 -4.06 9.56
CA GLY A 166 -10.62 -4.21 9.33
C GLY A 166 -11.06 -5.50 8.63
N TYR A 167 -10.13 -6.25 8.01
CA TYR A 167 -10.41 -7.61 7.52
C TYR A 167 -10.37 -8.68 8.64
N PHE A 168 -9.76 -8.38 9.79
CA PHE A 168 -9.59 -9.32 10.91
C PHE A 168 -10.46 -8.95 12.11
N THR A 169 -10.58 -7.65 12.41
CA THR A 169 -11.52 -7.10 13.40
C THR A 169 -12.71 -6.49 12.66
N PRO A 170 -13.97 -6.69 13.10
CA PRO A 170 -15.13 -6.07 12.48
C PRO A 170 -14.96 -4.55 12.31
N VAL A 171 -15.15 -4.04 11.09
CA VAL A 171 -14.82 -2.65 10.75
C VAL A 171 -15.55 -1.63 11.63
N HIS A 172 -16.82 -1.88 11.97
CA HIS A 172 -17.60 -0.98 12.81
C HIS A 172 -17.06 -0.89 14.24
N THR A 173 -16.59 -2.02 14.78
CA THR A 173 -15.94 -2.06 16.10
C THR A 173 -14.61 -1.32 16.06
N LEU A 174 -13.81 -1.57 15.02
CA LEU A 174 -12.51 -0.91 14.86
C LEU A 174 -12.66 0.62 14.70
N VAL A 175 -13.65 1.09 13.94
CA VAL A 175 -13.97 2.53 13.83
C VAL A 175 -14.33 3.10 15.21
N HIS A 176 -15.15 2.40 15.97
CA HIS A 176 -15.56 2.85 17.30
C HIS A 176 -14.35 2.93 18.25
N GLU A 177 -13.50 1.91 18.29
CA GLU A 177 -12.30 1.87 19.13
C GLU A 177 -11.27 2.95 18.79
N VAL A 178 -11.10 3.26 17.50
CA VAL A 178 -10.31 4.40 17.06
C VAL A 178 -10.92 5.71 17.55
N ALA A 179 -12.25 5.87 17.40
CA ALA A 179 -12.95 7.09 17.80
C ALA A 179 -12.93 7.32 19.32
N THR A 180 -12.99 6.25 20.12
CA THR A 180 -12.92 6.31 21.59
C THR A 180 -11.50 6.26 22.15
N PHE A 181 -10.47 6.27 21.28
CA PHE A 181 -9.06 6.09 21.67
C PHE A 181 -8.83 4.86 22.56
N SER A 182 -9.60 3.80 22.35
CA SER A 182 -9.57 2.56 23.12
C SER A 182 -9.08 1.37 22.31
N LEU A 183 -8.26 1.63 21.28
CA LEU A 183 -7.66 0.60 20.43
C LEU A 183 -6.91 -0.45 21.27
N GLY A 184 -7.18 -1.72 21.00
CA GLY A 184 -6.41 -2.82 21.58
C GLY A 184 -4.94 -2.75 21.16
N ALA A 185 -4.04 -3.26 22.01
CA ALA A 185 -2.61 -3.30 21.70
C ALA A 185 -2.30 -4.06 20.41
N TRP A 186 -3.07 -5.11 20.11
CA TRP A 186 -2.97 -5.88 18.86
C TRP A 186 -3.35 -5.05 17.64
N GLU A 187 -4.53 -4.41 17.65
CA GLU A 187 -5.00 -3.60 16.52
C GLU A 187 -4.08 -2.40 16.29
N GLY A 188 -3.74 -1.67 17.35
CA GLY A 188 -2.82 -0.53 17.26
C GLY A 188 -1.46 -0.93 16.67
N PHE A 189 -0.88 -2.03 17.13
CA PHE A 189 0.39 -2.54 16.57
C PHE A 189 0.28 -2.82 15.08
N TRP A 190 -0.75 -3.55 14.63
CA TRP A 190 -0.87 -3.92 13.22
C TRP A 190 -1.25 -2.77 12.31
N VAL A 191 -2.11 -1.85 12.76
CA VAL A 191 -2.44 -0.64 12.00
C VAL A 191 -1.17 0.17 11.75
N LEU A 192 -0.35 0.38 12.79
CA LEU A 192 0.89 1.14 12.67
C LEU A 192 1.95 0.37 11.87
N PHE A 193 2.07 -0.94 12.05
CA PHE A 193 3.02 -1.77 11.31
C PHE A 193 2.72 -1.80 9.81
N TYR A 194 1.47 -2.08 9.42
CA TYR A 194 1.08 -2.08 8.01
C TYR A 194 1.06 -0.67 7.43
N GLY A 195 0.73 0.35 8.24
CA GLY A 195 0.89 1.75 7.84
C GLY A 195 2.36 2.06 7.52
N PHE A 196 3.28 1.74 8.43
CA PHE A 196 4.71 1.94 8.21
C PHE A 196 5.24 1.16 7.00
N ALA A 197 4.86 -0.11 6.85
CA ALA A 197 5.23 -0.91 5.68
C ALA A 197 4.70 -0.32 4.37
N THR A 198 3.46 0.18 4.38
CA THR A 198 2.87 0.86 3.22
C THR A 198 3.61 2.14 2.91
N TYR A 199 3.92 2.95 3.92
CA TYR A 199 4.72 4.17 3.77
C TYR A 199 6.11 3.89 3.17
N GLY A 200 6.73 2.74 3.48
CA GLY A 200 7.97 2.29 2.86
C GLY A 200 7.92 2.17 1.33
N ASN A 201 6.73 1.99 0.73
CA ASN A 201 6.56 1.99 -0.72
C ASN A 201 6.62 3.39 -1.36
N ALA A 202 6.63 4.46 -0.56
CA ALA A 202 6.75 5.85 -1.03
C ALA A 202 8.19 6.21 -1.44
N GLY A 203 9.22 5.50 -0.95
CA GLY A 203 10.61 5.56 -1.41
C GLY A 203 11.64 6.18 -0.47
#